data_AF-A0AAD7ISV3-F1
#
_entry.id   AF-A0AAD7ISV3-F1
#
_cell.length_a   1.000
_cell.length_b   1.000
_cell.length_c   1.000
_cell.angle_alpha   90.00
_cell.angle_beta   90.00
_cell.angle_gamma   90.00
#
_symmetry.space_group_name_H-M   'P 1'
#
loop_
_entity.id
_entity.type
_entity.pdbx_description
1 polymer ?
#
loop_
_entity_poly.entity_id
_entity_poly.type
_entity_poly.pdbx_seq_one_letter_code
_entity_poly.pdbx_strand_id
1 'polypeptide(L)'
;MRKLDSLLAHSLPDVQRYGLRVLVLLAQQENLRALTPIRKAVQQVISMLTDGDADRRQYAIQYLDELLVYEDLRKLIATSGIMMRQSGAMLRSGDFDVRRSGLWITVAILQPGMWEGISMTDAMERVISAGEDPHVGVRRLAIWGVLDLAKRDGKHS
;
A
#
# COMPACT_ATOMS: atom_id res chain seq x y z
N MET A 1 2.41 23.96 -0.79
CA MET A 1 1.79 22.61 -0.70
C MET A 1 0.65 22.33 -1.67
N ARG A 2 -0.15 23.32 -2.10
CA ARG A 2 -1.10 23.15 -3.22
C ARG A 2 -0.47 22.52 -4.48
N LYS A 3 0.83 22.75 -4.67
CA LYS A 3 1.61 22.21 -5.78
C LYS A 3 1.84 20.70 -5.72
N LEU A 4 1.92 20.10 -4.52
CA LEU A 4 2.06 18.64 -4.39
C LEU A 4 0.71 17.95 -4.66
N ASP A 5 -0.37 18.49 -4.08
CA ASP A 5 -1.74 18.06 -4.37
C ASP A 5 -2.04 18.10 -5.89
N SER A 6 -1.64 19.17 -6.58
CA SER A 6 -1.85 19.29 -8.03
C SER A 6 -1.00 18.33 -8.86
N LEU A 7 0.20 17.96 -8.39
CA LEU A 7 1.03 16.98 -9.08
C LEU A 7 0.46 15.57 -8.92
N LEU A 8 0.01 15.22 -7.71
CA LEU A 8 -0.58 13.91 -7.43
C LEU A 8 -1.94 13.71 -8.10
N ALA A 9 -2.73 14.77 -8.28
CA ALA A 9 -4.00 14.74 -9.00
C ALA A 9 -3.86 14.94 -10.51
N HIS A 10 -2.63 15.09 -11.03
CA HIS A 10 -2.43 15.45 -12.44
C HIS A 10 -2.91 14.34 -13.38
N SER A 11 -3.50 14.73 -14.53
CA SER A 11 -4.03 13.79 -15.53
C SER A 11 -2.94 13.11 -16.36
N LEU A 12 -1.82 13.81 -16.60
CA LEU A 12 -0.64 13.23 -17.26
C LEU A 12 0.10 12.25 -16.34
N PRO A 13 0.24 10.96 -16.72
CA PRO A 13 0.87 9.94 -15.87
C PRO A 13 2.31 10.28 -15.45
N ASP A 14 3.10 10.86 -16.35
CA ASP A 14 4.49 11.22 -16.03
C ASP A 14 4.58 12.33 -15.00
N VAL A 15 3.70 13.34 -15.08
CA VAL A 15 3.66 14.43 -14.09
C VAL A 15 3.22 13.89 -12.73
N GLN A 16 2.27 12.96 -12.71
CA GLN A 16 1.85 12.28 -11.49
C GLN A 16 2.97 11.43 -10.89
N ARG A 17 3.71 10.67 -11.70
CA ARG A 17 4.89 9.91 -11.28
C ARG A 17 5.96 10.82 -10.67
N TYR A 18 6.25 11.97 -11.28
CA TYR A 18 7.17 12.94 -10.68
C TYR A 18 6.65 13.50 -9.36
N GLY A 19 5.33 13.76 -9.26
CA GLY A 19 4.68 14.14 -7.99
C GLY A 19 4.88 13.11 -6.88
N LEU A 20 4.67 11.82 -7.20
CA LEU A 20 4.89 10.70 -6.28
C LEU A 20 6.37 10.58 -5.89
N ARG A 21 7.29 10.77 -6.84
CA ARG A 21 8.73 10.76 -6.55
C ARG A 21 9.15 11.90 -5.63
N VAL A 22 8.62 13.10 -5.87
CA VAL A 22 8.83 14.26 -4.98
C VAL A 22 8.31 13.95 -3.57
N LEU A 23 7.13 13.31 -3.45
CA LEU A 23 6.61 12.90 -2.14
C LEU A 23 7.59 11.97 -1.40
N VAL A 24 8.15 10.95 -2.07
CA VAL A 24 9.14 10.05 -1.44
C VAL A 24 10.37 10.81 -0.98
N LEU A 25 10.92 11.69 -1.83
CA LEU A 25 12.09 12.49 -1.47
C LEU A 25 11.83 13.41 -0.28
N LEU A 26 10.61 13.97 -0.18
CA LEU A 26 10.22 14.77 0.98
C LEU A 26 10.02 13.91 2.23
N ALA A 27 9.46 12.71 2.10
CA ALA A 27 9.26 11.78 3.21
C ALA A 27 10.57 11.23 3.80
N GLN A 28 11.65 11.19 3.01
CA GLN A 28 13.00 10.86 3.51
C GLN A 28 13.47 11.80 4.63
N GLN A 29 13.03 13.05 4.60
CA GLN A 29 13.40 14.06 5.58
C GLN A 29 12.44 14.00 6.77
N GLU A 30 12.92 13.59 7.94
CA GLU A 30 12.09 13.38 9.14
C GLU A 30 11.29 14.62 9.55
N ASN A 31 11.91 15.80 9.48
CA ASN A 31 11.29 17.10 9.74
C ASN A 31 10.15 17.43 8.76
N LEU A 32 10.22 16.94 7.52
CA LEU A 32 9.18 17.17 6.51
C LEU A 32 8.09 16.09 6.57
N ARG A 33 8.44 14.86 6.93
CA ARG A 33 7.53 13.71 7.02
C ARG A 33 6.41 13.91 8.04
N ALA A 34 6.73 14.57 9.15
CA ALA A 34 5.75 14.94 10.17
C ALA A 34 4.76 16.03 9.71
N LEU A 35 5.06 16.76 8.63
CA LEU A 35 4.20 17.85 8.17
C LEU A 35 2.87 17.30 7.64
N THR A 36 1.77 17.89 8.11
CA THR A 36 0.40 17.68 7.62
C THR A 36 0.25 17.52 6.10
N PRO A 37 0.84 18.38 5.25
CA PRO A 37 0.87 18.18 3.79
C PRO A 37 1.39 16.83 3.31
N ILE A 38 2.49 16.34 3.88
CA ILE A 38 3.09 15.06 3.47
C ILE A 38 2.16 13.94 3.88
N ARG A 39 1.61 14.00 5.10
CA ARG A 39 0.62 13.03 5.56
C ARG A 39 -0.64 13.01 4.68
N LYS A 40 -1.14 14.19 4.26
CA LYS A 40 -2.27 14.30 3.34
C LYS A 40 -1.95 13.74 1.95
N ALA A 41 -0.74 14.01 1.45
CA ALA A 41 -0.27 13.45 0.18
C ALA A 41 -0.18 11.92 0.24
N VAL A 42 0.33 11.35 1.33
CA VAL A 42 0.31 9.88 1.55
C VAL A 42 -1.12 9.33 1.53
N GLN A 43 -2.08 10.00 2.16
CA GLN A 43 -3.49 9.62 2.09
C GLN A 43 -4.07 9.68 0.67
N GLN A 44 -3.64 10.63 -0.17
CA GLN A 44 -4.02 10.65 -1.58
C GLN A 44 -3.44 9.43 -2.32
N VAL A 45 -2.18 9.07 -2.09
CA VAL A 45 -1.59 7.87 -2.70
C VAL A 45 -2.33 6.61 -2.27
N ILE A 46 -2.76 6.52 -1.01
CA ILE A 46 -3.63 5.43 -0.54
C ILE A 46 -4.93 5.37 -1.33
N SER A 47 -5.59 6.51 -1.56
CA SER A 47 -6.85 6.55 -2.33
C SER A 47 -6.67 6.10 -3.79
N MET A 48 -5.48 6.32 -4.37
CA MET A 48 -5.15 5.86 -5.73
C MET A 48 -5.14 4.34 -5.86
N LEU A 49 -5.03 3.56 -4.77
CA LEU A 49 -5.17 2.10 -4.81
C LEU A 49 -6.57 1.65 -5.29
N THR A 50 -7.56 2.54 -5.18
CA THR A 50 -8.93 2.31 -5.65
C THR A 50 -9.26 3.05 -6.95
N ASP A 51 -8.27 3.68 -7.59
CA ASP A 51 -8.46 4.34 -8.89
C ASP A 51 -8.86 3.31 -9.96
N GLY A 52 -9.66 3.72 -10.94
CA GLY A 52 -10.07 2.85 -12.06
C GLY A 52 -8.92 2.51 -13.01
N ASP A 53 -7.89 3.35 -13.06
CA ASP A 53 -6.70 3.18 -13.89
C ASP A 53 -5.68 2.25 -13.22
N ALA A 54 -5.37 1.12 -13.88
CA ALA A 54 -4.42 0.13 -13.42
C ALA A 54 -3.00 0.68 -13.24
N ASP A 55 -2.55 1.58 -14.13
CA ASP A 55 -1.22 2.17 -14.04
C ASP A 55 -1.10 3.05 -12.80
N ARG A 56 -2.15 3.80 -12.48
CA ARG A 56 -2.19 4.66 -11.28
C ARG A 56 -2.16 3.83 -10.00
N ARG A 57 -2.89 2.72 -9.97
CA ARG A 57 -2.82 1.75 -8.85
C ARG A 57 -1.41 1.16 -8.71
N GLN A 58 -0.78 0.79 -9.83
CA GLN A 58 0.56 0.22 -9.85
C GLN A 58 1.62 1.23 -9.34
N TYR A 59 1.54 2.50 -9.73
CA TYR A 59 2.43 3.53 -9.15
C TYR A 59 2.16 3.71 -7.67
N ALA A 60 0.90 3.79 -7.26
CA ALA A 60 0.55 3.95 -5.85
C ALA A 60 1.17 2.83 -4.99
N ILE A 61 1.07 1.57 -5.43
CA ILE A 61 1.74 0.43 -4.77
C ILE A 61 3.25 0.66 -4.68
N GLN A 62 3.90 0.94 -5.81
CA GLN A 62 5.35 1.09 -5.87
C GLN A 62 5.86 2.18 -4.91
N TYR A 63 5.21 3.34 -4.90
CA TYR A 63 5.64 4.44 -4.04
C TYR A 63 5.25 4.24 -2.58
N LEU A 64 4.14 3.55 -2.29
CA LEU A 64 3.82 3.17 -0.90
C LEU A 64 4.82 2.17 -0.35
N ASP A 65 5.32 1.22 -1.15
CA ASP A 65 6.42 0.33 -0.73
C ASP A 65 7.66 1.12 -0.31
N GLU A 66 8.01 2.17 -1.05
CA GLU A 66 9.12 3.07 -0.68
C GLU A 66 8.84 3.87 0.60
N LEU A 67 7.58 4.18 0.91
CA LEU A 67 7.19 4.93 2.11
C LEU A 67 7.04 4.05 3.36
N LEU A 68 6.71 2.77 3.19
CA LEU A 68 6.54 1.80 4.29
C LEU A 68 7.84 1.52 5.06
N VAL A 69 9.00 1.95 4.55
CA VAL A 69 10.26 1.86 5.32
C VAL A 69 10.24 2.75 6.57
N TYR A 70 9.39 3.79 6.60
CA TYR A 70 9.29 4.74 7.70
C TYR A 70 8.18 4.35 8.69
N GLU A 71 8.52 4.18 9.97
CA GLU A 71 7.59 3.70 11.00
C GLU A 71 6.35 4.59 11.21
N ASP A 72 6.53 5.91 11.20
CA ASP A 72 5.44 6.88 11.34
C ASP A 72 4.49 6.87 10.14
N LEU A 73 4.99 6.60 8.93
CA LEU A 73 4.15 6.42 7.74
C LEU A 73 3.47 5.05 7.74
N ARG A 74 4.12 3.99 8.22
CA ARG A 74 3.48 2.69 8.48
C ARG A 74 2.29 2.85 9.41
N LYS A 75 2.48 3.57 10.53
CA LYS A 75 1.39 3.88 11.47
C LYS A 75 0.29 4.67 10.77
N LEU A 76 0.62 5.71 10.01
CA LEU A 76 -0.36 6.50 9.27
C LEU A 76 -1.21 5.66 8.31
N ILE A 77 -0.57 4.73 7.59
CA ILE A 77 -1.20 3.77 6.66
C ILE A 77 -2.10 2.80 7.44
N ALA A 78 -1.60 2.21 8.54
CA ALA A 78 -2.33 1.24 9.36
C ALA A 78 -3.56 1.82 10.06
N THR A 79 -3.43 3.03 10.62
CA THR A 79 -4.53 3.73 11.33
C THR A 79 -5.71 4.03 10.41
N SER A 80 -5.52 3.92 9.09
CA SER A 80 -6.60 4.17 8.16
C SER A 80 -7.79 3.23 8.38
N GLY A 81 -7.61 1.96 8.83
CA GLY A 81 -8.64 0.96 9.16
C GLY A 81 -9.55 0.54 7.98
N ILE A 82 -9.96 1.52 7.20
CA ILE A 82 -10.42 1.54 5.82
C ILE A 82 -9.64 0.57 4.95
N MET A 83 -8.31 0.47 5.10
CA MET A 83 -7.49 -0.44 4.30
C MET A 83 -7.91 -1.91 4.40
N MET A 84 -8.24 -2.42 5.59
CA MET A 84 -8.61 -3.83 5.74
C MET A 84 -10.00 -4.15 5.17
N ARG A 85 -10.94 -3.19 5.24
CA ARG A 85 -12.25 -3.33 4.61
C ARG A 85 -12.16 -3.19 3.08
N GLN A 86 -11.40 -2.21 2.61
CA GLN A 86 -11.18 -1.98 1.19
C GLN A 86 -10.43 -3.14 0.54
N SER A 87 -9.39 -3.67 1.18
CA SER A 87 -8.63 -4.81 0.65
C SER A 87 -9.53 -6.03 0.44
N GLY A 88 -10.40 -6.34 1.39
CA GLY A 88 -11.37 -7.43 1.27
C GLY A 88 -12.33 -7.25 0.10
N ALA A 89 -12.79 -6.03 -0.16
CA ALA A 89 -13.63 -5.74 -1.33
C ALA A 89 -12.85 -5.86 -2.64
N MET A 90 -11.62 -5.33 -2.69
CA MET A 90 -10.75 -5.37 -3.86
C MET A 90 -10.36 -6.80 -4.26
N LEU A 91 -10.14 -7.69 -3.29
CA LEU A 91 -9.84 -9.11 -3.52
C LEU A 91 -10.98 -9.87 -4.22
N ARG A 92 -12.21 -9.35 -4.24
CA ARG A 92 -13.35 -9.93 -4.97
C ARG A 92 -13.57 -9.34 -6.35
N SER A 93 -12.73 -8.40 -6.79
CA SER A 93 -12.86 -7.76 -8.09
C SER A 93 -12.64 -8.76 -9.24
N GLY A 94 -13.36 -8.59 -10.36
CA GLY A 94 -13.06 -9.29 -11.60
C GLY A 94 -11.72 -8.87 -12.23
N ASP A 95 -11.30 -7.63 -11.95
CA ASP A 95 -10.02 -7.06 -12.40
C ASP A 95 -8.86 -7.57 -11.53
N PHE A 96 -7.90 -8.24 -12.16
CA PHE A 96 -6.75 -8.82 -11.44
C PHE A 96 -5.82 -7.76 -10.85
N ASP A 97 -5.71 -6.57 -11.46
CA ASP A 97 -4.88 -5.48 -10.94
C ASP A 97 -5.50 -4.91 -9.67
N VAL A 98 -6.83 -4.80 -9.62
CA VAL A 98 -7.55 -4.43 -8.39
C VAL A 98 -7.35 -5.48 -7.30
N ARG A 99 -7.49 -6.78 -7.62
CA ARG A 99 -7.23 -7.86 -6.65
C ARG A 99 -5.79 -7.82 -6.15
N ARG A 100 -4.82 -7.60 -7.03
CA ARG A 100 -3.39 -7.47 -6.68
C ARG A 100 -3.15 -6.28 -5.74
N SER A 101 -3.75 -5.12 -5.99
CA SER A 101 -3.68 -3.97 -5.07
C SER A 101 -4.31 -4.28 -3.70
N GLY A 102 -5.46 -4.96 -3.68
CA GLY A 102 -6.09 -5.40 -2.43
C GLY A 102 -5.21 -6.38 -1.64
N LEU A 103 -4.57 -7.33 -2.34
CA LEU A 103 -3.64 -8.25 -1.73
C LEU A 103 -2.40 -7.53 -1.18
N TRP A 104 -1.84 -6.58 -1.93
CA TRP A 104 -0.72 -5.77 -1.45
C TRP A 104 -1.06 -5.06 -0.14
N ILE A 105 -2.23 -4.44 -0.03
CA ILE A 105 -2.70 -3.80 1.21
C ILE A 105 -2.73 -4.82 2.35
N THR A 106 -3.27 -6.02 2.09
CA THR A 106 -3.38 -7.10 3.08
C THR A 106 -2.01 -7.58 3.57
N VAL A 107 -1.01 -7.63 2.69
CA VAL A 107 0.37 -7.97 3.07
C VAL A 107 1.05 -6.81 3.81
N ALA A 108 0.81 -5.57 3.38
CA ALA A 108 1.40 -4.37 4.00
C ALA A 108 0.95 -4.18 5.45
N ILE A 109 -0.30 -4.47 5.80
CA ILE A 109 -0.79 -4.36 7.19
C ILE A 109 -0.28 -5.48 8.11
N LEU A 110 0.25 -6.57 7.56
CA LEU A 110 0.87 -7.65 8.33
C LEU A 110 2.30 -7.27 8.78
N GLN A 111 2.77 -6.06 8.46
CA GLN A 111 4.05 -5.58 8.94
C GLN A 111 4.04 -5.29 10.46
N PRO A 112 5.19 -5.48 11.16
CA PRO A 112 5.28 -5.19 12.58
C PRO A 112 4.85 -3.77 12.91
N GLY A 113 3.96 -3.63 13.90
CA GLY A 113 3.41 -2.34 14.35
C GLY A 113 2.22 -1.83 13.53
N MET A 114 1.68 -2.62 12.60
CA MET A 114 0.51 -2.24 11.78
C MET A 114 -0.79 -3.01 12.12
N TRP A 115 -0.73 -3.91 13.10
CA TRP A 115 -1.79 -4.88 13.42
C TRP A 115 -2.74 -4.42 14.53
N GLU A 116 -2.54 -3.23 15.12
CA GLU A 116 -3.45 -2.69 16.15
C GLU A 116 -4.88 -2.55 15.59
N GLY A 117 -5.80 -3.34 16.13
CA GLY A 117 -7.20 -3.37 15.69
C GLY A 117 -7.46 -4.17 14.40
N ILE A 118 -6.49 -4.96 13.92
CA ILE A 118 -6.62 -5.80 12.73
C ILE A 118 -6.55 -7.28 13.12
N SER A 119 -7.47 -8.10 12.61
CA SER A 119 -7.37 -9.57 12.74
C SER A 119 -6.24 -10.09 11.85
N MET A 120 -5.13 -10.49 12.48
CA MET A 120 -4.00 -11.09 11.78
C MET A 120 -4.39 -12.42 11.12
N THR A 121 -5.28 -13.18 11.75
CA THR A 121 -5.83 -14.42 11.19
C THR A 121 -6.56 -14.16 9.88
N ASP A 122 -7.50 -13.20 9.85
CA ASP A 122 -8.26 -12.87 8.63
C ASP A 122 -7.34 -12.37 7.51
N ALA A 123 -6.32 -11.58 7.86
CA ALA A 123 -5.34 -11.09 6.91
C ALA A 123 -4.51 -12.24 6.32
N MET A 124 -4.05 -13.17 7.15
CA MET A 124 -3.32 -14.37 6.71
C MET A 124 -4.20 -15.28 5.86
N GLU A 125 -5.45 -15.54 6.24
CA GLU A 125 -6.41 -16.34 5.46
C GLU A 125 -6.63 -15.76 4.06
N ARG A 126 -6.72 -14.42 3.95
CA ARG A 126 -6.83 -13.73 2.65
C ARG A 126 -5.59 -13.90 1.80
N VAL A 127 -4.39 -13.80 2.40
CA VAL A 127 -3.13 -14.01 1.68
C VAL A 127 -3.02 -15.45 1.19
N ILE A 128 -3.33 -16.43 2.05
CA ILE A 128 -3.31 -17.85 1.69
C ILE A 128 -4.32 -18.14 0.58
N SER A 129 -5.56 -17.64 0.70
CA SER A 129 -6.61 -17.82 -0.31
C SER A 129 -6.22 -17.20 -1.67
N ALA A 130 -5.48 -16.09 -1.66
CA ALA A 130 -4.99 -15.47 -2.88
C ALA A 130 -3.89 -16.30 -3.59
N GLY A 131 -3.33 -17.31 -2.92
CA GLY A 131 -2.47 -18.33 -3.54
C GLY A 131 -3.20 -19.16 -4.60
N GLU A 132 -4.53 -19.24 -4.53
CA GLU A 132 -5.39 -19.95 -5.49
C GLU A 132 -6.01 -19.01 -6.55
N ASP A 133 -5.63 -17.73 -6.58
CA ASP A 133 -6.18 -16.77 -7.53
C ASP A 133 -5.93 -17.22 -8.99
N PRO A 134 -6.89 -17.08 -9.92
CA PRO A 134 -6.70 -17.47 -11.31
C PRO A 134 -5.54 -16.75 -12.00
N HIS A 135 -5.19 -15.52 -11.55
CA HIS A 135 -4.13 -14.73 -12.14
C HIS A 135 -2.77 -14.92 -11.45
N VAL A 136 -1.73 -15.22 -12.24
CA VAL A 136 -0.38 -15.51 -11.74
C VAL A 136 0.25 -14.35 -10.95
N GLY A 137 -0.08 -13.11 -11.31
CA GLY A 137 0.44 -11.92 -10.62
C GLY A 137 -0.04 -11.82 -9.17
N VAL A 138 -1.28 -12.22 -8.91
CA VAL A 138 -1.87 -12.23 -7.56
C VAL A 138 -1.26 -13.37 -6.75
N ARG A 139 -1.19 -14.59 -7.32
CA ARG A 139 -0.54 -15.74 -6.67
C ARG A 139 0.91 -15.47 -6.29
N ARG A 140 1.69 -14.87 -7.20
CA ARG A 140 3.10 -14.50 -6.93
C ARG A 140 3.22 -13.55 -5.75
N LEU A 141 2.34 -12.56 -5.66
CA LEU A 141 2.34 -11.62 -4.55
C LEU A 141 1.93 -12.30 -3.24
N ALA A 142 0.98 -13.23 -3.27
CA ALA A 142 0.57 -14.01 -2.10
C ALA A 142 1.75 -14.83 -1.56
N ILE A 143 2.42 -15.58 -2.44
CA ILE A 143 3.60 -16.38 -2.09
C ILE A 143 4.71 -15.49 -1.55
N TRP A 144 4.99 -14.36 -2.21
CA TRP A 144 5.98 -13.40 -1.73
C TRP A 144 5.63 -12.87 -0.34
N GLY A 145 4.37 -12.50 -0.09
CA GLY A 145 3.90 -12.01 1.19
C GLY A 145 4.08 -13.03 2.31
N VAL A 146 3.72 -14.30 2.07
CA VAL A 146 3.94 -15.39 3.05
C VAL A 146 5.43 -15.59 3.34
N LEU A 147 6.28 -15.62 2.30
CA LEU A 147 7.73 -15.77 2.46
C LEU A 147 8.36 -14.60 3.21
N ASP A 148 7.93 -13.38 2.90
CA ASP A 148 8.40 -12.16 3.54
C ASP A 148 8.02 -12.14 5.03
N LEU A 149 6.79 -12.54 5.38
CA LEU A 149 6.36 -12.68 6.78
C LEU A 149 7.14 -13.78 7.51
N ALA A 150 7.30 -14.95 6.91
CA ALA A 150 8.06 -16.05 7.51
C ALA A 150 9.53 -15.67 7.78
N LYS A 151 10.17 -14.94 6.87
CA LYS A 151 11.53 -14.42 7.05
C LYS A 151 11.65 -13.40 8.19
N ARG A 152 10.57 -12.69 8.51
CA ARG A 152 10.57 -11.65 9.55
C ARG A 152 10.38 -12.23 10.94
N ASP A 153 9.60 -13.31 11.06
CA ASP A 153 9.42 -14.03 12.33
C ASP A 153 10.71 -14.76 12.77
N GLY A 154 11.45 -15.34 11.82
CA GLY A 154 12.74 -16.00 12.07
C GLY A 154 13.92 -15.08 12.39
N LYS A 155 13.73 -13.74 12.44
CA LYS A 155 14.78 -12.77 12.86
C LYS A 155 14.68 -12.36 14.33
N HIS A 156 13.66 -12.85 15.04
CA HIS A 156 13.42 -12.57 16.45
C HIS A 156 13.52 -13.81 17.34
N SER A 157 14.04 -14.94 16.81
CA SER A 157 14.34 -16.16 17.57
C SER A 157 15.84 -16.38 17.78
#